data_AF-A0A8I0MW22-F1
#
_entry.id   AF-A0A8I0MW22-F1
#
_cell.length_a   1.000
_cell.length_b   1.000
_cell.length_c   1.000
_cell.angle_alpha   90.00
_cell.angle_beta   90.00
_cell.angle_gamma   90.00
#
_symmetry.space_group_name_H-M   'P 1'
#
loop_
_entity.id
_entity.type
_entity.pdbx_description
1 polymer ?
#
loop_
_entity_poly.entity_id
_entity_poly.type
_entity_poly.pdbx_seq_one_letter_code
_entity_poly.pdbx_strand_id
1 'polypeptide(L)'
;MTPYGEVSSTNELYIFKRGEPAVVQLKGFPANKQIYISDCRCEVKIQNQHSSNFFLIKRLNLVDKAFTDVYGEAEIKIGAILATSGNGQPYVDGSYTGKVSIVIEY
;
A
#
# COMPACT_ATOMS: atom_id res chain seq x y z
N MET A 1 26.02 12.60 -15.21
CA MET A 1 24.55 12.63 -15.06
C MET A 1 24.03 11.20 -15.05
N THR A 2 23.66 10.72 -13.87
CA THR A 2 22.59 9.74 -13.62
C THR A 2 21.88 10.26 -12.37
N PRO A 3 20.55 10.41 -12.37
CA PRO A 3 19.86 11.17 -11.33
C PRO A 3 19.81 10.35 -10.05
N TYR A 4 20.27 10.97 -8.97
CA TYR A 4 20.35 10.46 -7.62
C TYR A 4 18.99 9.89 -7.15
N GLY A 5 18.96 8.60 -6.83
CA GLY A 5 17.93 8.03 -5.98
C GLY A 5 18.19 8.49 -4.55
N GLU A 6 17.20 9.12 -3.91
CA GLU A 6 17.31 9.52 -2.51
C GLU A 6 17.31 8.28 -1.62
N VAL A 7 18.43 8.05 -0.93
CA VAL A 7 18.58 7.01 0.09
C VAL A 7 18.21 7.62 1.44
N SER A 8 17.14 7.15 2.06
CA SER A 8 16.79 7.49 3.45
C SER A 8 17.16 6.34 4.36
N SER A 9 18.07 6.57 5.32
CA SER A 9 18.57 5.58 6.27
C SER A 9 18.08 5.88 7.68
N THR A 10 17.41 4.91 8.29
CA THR A 10 17.19 4.86 9.75
C THR A 10 17.65 3.48 10.21
N ASN A 11 18.91 3.39 10.65
CA ASN A 11 19.63 2.20 11.16
C ASN A 11 19.37 0.88 10.41
N GLU A 12 19.90 0.86 9.18
CA GLU A 12 20.15 -0.28 8.27
C GLU A 12 18.95 -0.88 7.53
N LEU A 13 18.04 -0.01 7.07
CA LEU A 13 17.13 -0.33 5.97
C LEU A 13 17.63 0.33 4.68
N TYR A 14 18.03 -0.46 3.69
CA TYR A 14 18.45 0.03 2.37
C TYR A 14 17.31 -0.11 1.35
N ILE A 15 16.61 1.00 1.08
CA ILE A 15 15.58 1.04 0.03
C ILE A 15 16.25 1.36 -1.30
N PHE A 16 16.45 0.34 -2.14
CA PHE A 16 17.02 0.51 -3.49
C PHE A 16 16.01 1.05 -4.51
N LYS A 17 14.71 0.79 -4.30
CA LYS A 17 13.63 1.31 -5.14
C LYS A 17 12.42 1.61 -4.26
N ARG A 18 11.83 2.79 -4.46
CA ARG A 18 10.55 3.14 -3.83
C ARG A 18 9.46 2.18 -4.33
N GLY A 19 8.61 1.72 -3.42
CA GLY A 19 7.44 0.92 -3.78
C GLY A 19 6.50 1.70 -4.71
N GLU A 20 5.97 1.02 -5.72
CA GLU A 20 4.93 1.54 -6.59
C GLU A 20 3.54 1.15 -6.06
N PRO A 21 2.55 2.05 -6.10
CA PRO A 21 1.19 1.70 -5.70
C PRO A 21 0.59 0.66 -6.65
N ALA A 22 -0.27 -0.20 -6.11
CA ALA A 22 -1.05 -1.12 -6.91
C ALA A 22 -2.11 -0.35 -7.70
N VAL A 23 -2.33 -0.73 -8.96
CA VAL A 23 -3.41 -0.23 -9.80
C VAL A 23 -4.49 -1.31 -9.85
N VAL A 24 -5.70 -0.96 -9.41
CA VAL A 24 -6.82 -1.90 -9.30
C VAL A 24 -7.98 -1.39 -10.16
N GLN A 25 -8.51 -2.28 -11.00
CA GLN A 25 -9.71 -2.02 -11.79
C GLN A 25 -10.94 -2.58 -11.07
N LEU A 26 -11.86 -1.69 -10.74
CA LEU A 26 -13.16 -1.98 -10.17
C LEU A 26 -14.17 -2.13 -11.31
N LYS A 27 -15.05 -3.14 -11.23
CA LYS A 27 -16.06 -3.44 -12.25
C LYS A 27 -17.39 -3.82 -11.63
N GLY A 28 -18.46 -3.68 -12.40
CA GLY A 28 -19.81 -4.12 -12.00
C GLY A 28 -20.58 -3.08 -11.19
N PHE A 29 -20.15 -1.82 -11.18
CA PHE A 29 -20.88 -0.72 -10.57
C PHE A 29 -21.85 -0.10 -11.58
N PRO A 30 -22.85 0.67 -11.14
CA PRO A 30 -23.64 1.46 -12.08
C PRO A 30 -22.78 2.50 -12.80
N ALA A 31 -23.10 2.76 -14.07
CA ALA A 31 -22.35 3.72 -14.89
C ALA A 31 -22.49 5.16 -14.37
N ASN A 32 -21.42 5.95 -14.52
CA ASN A 32 -21.36 7.37 -14.14
C ASN A 32 -21.77 7.66 -12.68
N LYS A 33 -21.36 6.79 -11.75
CA LYS A 33 -21.61 6.95 -10.31
C LYS A 33 -20.34 7.28 -9.56
N GLN A 34 -20.48 8.12 -8.54
CA GLN A 34 -19.43 8.30 -7.55
C GLN A 34 -19.44 7.11 -6.60
N ILE A 35 -18.28 6.49 -6.42
CA ILE A 35 -18.05 5.47 -5.40
C ILE A 35 -17.19 6.06 -4.29
N TYR A 36 -17.44 5.62 -3.05
CA TYR A 36 -16.69 5.97 -1.86
C TYR A 36 -15.80 4.80 -1.46
N ILE A 37 -14.55 5.08 -1.14
CA ILE A 37 -13.54 4.07 -0.84
C ILE A 37 -12.97 4.36 0.55
N SER A 38 -13.00 3.36 1.41
CA SER A 38 -12.46 3.46 2.77
C SER A 38 -11.68 2.22 3.17
N ASP A 39 -10.87 2.34 4.21
CA ASP A 39 -10.18 1.23 4.87
C ASP A 39 -10.52 1.21 6.37
N CYS A 40 -10.20 0.10 7.04
CA CYS A 40 -10.36 -0.03 8.50
C CYS A 40 -9.51 0.98 9.30
N ARG A 41 -8.56 1.68 8.65
CA ARG A 41 -7.47 2.46 9.27
C ARG A 41 -6.70 1.69 10.36
N CYS A 42 -6.71 0.37 10.27
CA CYS A 42 -6.08 -0.51 11.21
C CYS A 42 -4.63 -0.76 10.81
N GLU A 43 -3.73 -0.80 11.80
CA GLU A 43 -2.35 -1.15 11.53
C GLU A 43 -2.25 -2.62 11.15
N VAL A 44 -1.67 -2.91 9.98
CA VAL A 44 -1.50 -4.29 9.50
C VAL A 44 -0.02 -4.66 9.56
N LYS A 45 0.27 -5.72 10.30
CA LYS A 45 1.60 -6.34 10.32
C LYS A 45 1.83 -7.10 9.01
N ILE A 46 2.90 -6.75 8.30
CA ILE A 46 3.44 -7.54 7.19
C ILE A 46 4.76 -8.16 7.61
N GLN A 47 4.94 -9.45 7.33
CA GLN A 47 6.10 -10.20 7.81
C GLN A 47 6.69 -11.08 6.72
N ASN A 48 8.00 -11.27 6.81
CA ASN A 48 8.71 -12.30 6.07
C ASN A 48 8.69 -13.58 6.91
N GLN A 49 8.46 -14.75 6.28
CA GLN A 49 8.37 -16.03 6.99
C GLN A 49 9.68 -16.42 7.69
N HIS A 50 10.81 -15.83 7.28
CA HIS A 50 12.15 -16.11 7.81
C HIS A 50 12.66 -15.03 8.76
N SER A 51 11.81 -14.08 9.18
CA SER A 51 12.21 -12.97 10.06
C SER A 51 11.28 -12.80 11.26
N SER A 52 11.87 -12.48 12.40
CA SER A 52 11.15 -11.94 13.55
C SER A 52 10.79 -10.46 13.38
N ASN A 53 11.44 -9.77 12.43
CA ASN A 53 11.17 -8.38 12.09
C ASN A 53 9.97 -8.27 11.14
N PHE A 54 9.29 -7.14 11.25
CA PHE A 54 8.09 -6.87 10.48
C PHE A 54 7.99 -5.38 10.15
N PHE A 55 7.16 -5.08 9.16
CA PHE A 55 6.69 -3.72 8.94
C PHE A 55 5.23 -3.61 9.38
N LEU A 56 4.84 -2.41 9.78
CA LEU A 56 3.46 -2.04 10.03
C LEU A 56 3.01 -1.16 8.87
N ILE A 57 1.95 -1.57 8.18
CA ILE A 57 1.16 -0.65 7.37
C ILE A 57 0.41 0.25 8.34
N LYS A 58 0.85 1.51 8.48
CA LYS A 58 0.22 2.50 9.36
C LYS A 58 -1.12 3.00 8.83
N ARG A 59 -1.21 3.13 7.51
CA ARG A 59 -2.44 3.43 6.77
C ARG A 59 -2.28 3.09 5.31
N LEU A 60 -3.38 2.79 4.63
CA LEU A 60 -3.41 2.80 3.18
C LEU A 60 -3.37 4.24 2.66
N ASN A 61 -2.72 4.41 1.52
CA ASN A 61 -2.74 5.65 0.75
C ASN A 61 -3.62 5.43 -0.46
N LEU A 62 -4.89 5.79 -0.34
CA LEU A 62 -5.94 5.60 -1.34
C LEU A 62 -6.69 6.91 -1.57
N VAL A 63 -7.35 7.02 -2.73
CA VAL A 63 -8.35 8.08 -2.97
C VAL A 63 -9.63 7.73 -2.20
N ASP A 64 -10.28 8.73 -1.62
CA ASP A 64 -11.52 8.57 -0.85
C ASP A 64 -12.76 8.41 -1.74
N LYS A 65 -12.66 8.83 -3.00
CA LYS A 65 -13.72 8.74 -4.00
C LYS A 65 -13.16 8.54 -5.40
N ALA A 66 -13.97 7.90 -6.25
CA ALA A 66 -13.74 7.79 -7.68
C ALA A 66 -15.07 7.86 -8.44
N PHE A 67 -15.02 8.11 -9.74
CA PHE A 67 -16.18 8.02 -10.62
C PHE A 67 -16.04 6.80 -11.52
N THR A 68 -17.13 6.07 -11.68
CA THR A 68 -17.22 5.00 -12.67
C THR A 68 -17.47 5.61 -14.05
N ASP A 69 -16.94 4.95 -15.08
CA ASP A 69 -17.14 5.33 -16.47
C ASP A 69 -18.52 4.87 -17.00
N VAL A 70 -18.70 4.97 -18.32
CA VAL A 70 -19.92 4.54 -19.01
C VAL A 70 -20.18 3.03 -18.95
N TYR A 71 -19.16 2.25 -18.62
CA TYR A 71 -19.22 0.78 -18.46
C TYR A 71 -19.35 0.35 -17.00
N GLY A 72 -19.41 1.30 -16.06
CA GLY A 72 -19.47 0.97 -14.63
C GLY A 72 -18.10 0.53 -14.06
N GLU A 73 -17.01 0.99 -14.68
CA GLU A 73 -15.64 0.67 -14.28
C GLU A 73 -14.93 1.88 -13.67
N ALA A 74 -14.04 1.63 -12.72
CA ALA A 74 -13.17 2.68 -12.15
C ALA A 74 -11.77 2.13 -11.88
N GLU A 75 -10.74 2.94 -12.17
CA GLU A 75 -9.37 2.62 -11.79
C GLU A 75 -9.00 3.35 -10.50
N ILE A 76 -8.45 2.63 -9.53
CA ILE A 76 -7.96 3.21 -8.28
C ILE A 76 -6.51 2.79 -8.01
N LYS A 77 -5.77 3.67 -7.32
CA LYS A 77 -4.40 3.40 -6.87
C LYS A 77 -4.38 3.14 -5.37
N ILE A 78 -3.73 2.06 -4.97
CA ILE A 78 -3.60 1.65 -3.56
C ILE A 78 -2.13 1.60 -3.19
N GLY A 79 -1.69 2.56 -2.37
CA GLY A 79 -0.39 2.56 -1.72
C GLY A 79 -0.49 2.29 -0.23
N ALA A 80 0.64 2.29 0.47
CA ALA A 80 0.72 2.14 1.92
C ALA A 80 1.83 3.01 2.50
N ILE A 81 1.63 3.47 3.74
CA ILE A 81 2.70 4.05 4.55
C ILE A 81 3.19 2.98 5.51
N LEU A 82 4.47 2.65 5.43
CA LEU A 82 5.10 1.62 6.27
C LEU A 82 5.86 2.25 7.43
N ALA A 83 5.90 1.53 8.55
CA ALA A 83 6.80 1.78 9.67
C ALA A 83 7.56 0.49 10.02
N THR A 84 8.80 0.63 10.46
CA THR A 84 9.64 -0.47 10.94
C THR A 84 9.17 -0.97 12.31
N SER A 85 9.36 -2.26 12.61
CA SER A 85 9.15 -2.84 13.95
C SER A 85 10.01 -2.22 15.06
N GLY A 86 11.14 -1.59 14.73
CA GLY A 86 11.94 -0.79 15.68
C GLY A 86 12.65 -1.58 16.77
N ASN A 87 12.85 -2.89 16.60
CA ASN A 87 13.43 -3.78 17.61
C ASN A 87 14.97 -3.92 17.53
N GLY A 88 15.63 -3.14 16.65
CA GLY A 88 17.09 -3.11 16.52
C GLY A 88 17.72 -4.33 15.85
N GLN A 89 16.93 -5.23 15.27
CA GLN A 89 17.41 -6.38 14.52
C GLN A 89 17.41 -6.10 13.00
N PRO A 90 18.29 -6.75 12.22
CA PRO A 90 18.39 -6.54 10.78
C PRO A 90 17.19 -7.11 10.02
N TYR A 91 16.70 -6.39 9.01
CA TYR A 91 15.68 -6.90 8.11
C TYR A 91 16.32 -7.86 7.12
N VAL A 92 15.75 -9.07 6.99
CA VAL A 92 16.20 -10.01 5.97
C VAL A 92 15.61 -9.61 4.62
N ASP A 93 16.38 -9.86 3.56
CA ASP A 93 15.93 -9.67 2.19
C ASP A 93 14.76 -10.60 1.86
N GLY A 94 13.88 -10.12 0.99
CA GLY A 94 12.75 -10.88 0.45
C GLY A 94 11.40 -10.24 0.75
N SER A 95 10.35 -11.02 0.50
CA SER A 95 8.97 -10.53 0.52
C SER A 95 8.37 -10.51 1.92
N TYR A 96 7.88 -9.33 2.32
CA TYR A 96 7.05 -9.16 3.51
C TYR A 96 5.59 -9.08 3.05
N THR A 97 4.76 -10.02 3.50
CA THR A 97 3.38 -10.14 3.03
C THR A 97 2.38 -9.99 4.17
N GLY A 98 1.18 -9.54 3.84
CA GLY A 98 0.02 -9.46 4.73
C GLY A 98 -1.24 -9.18 3.92
N LYS A 99 -2.36 -8.98 4.61
CA LYS A 99 -3.67 -8.76 4.00
C LYS A 99 -4.26 -7.45 4.49
N VAL A 100 -4.77 -6.66 3.55
CA VAL A 100 -5.52 -5.43 3.82
C VAL A 100 -6.91 -5.57 3.21
N SER A 101 -7.86 -4.79 3.72
CA SER A 101 -9.21 -4.76 3.19
C SER A 101 -9.62 -3.32 2.96
N ILE A 102 -10.29 -3.09 1.84
CA ILE A 102 -10.96 -1.83 1.50
C ILE A 102 -12.46 -2.10 1.39
N VAL A 103 -13.26 -1.07 1.67
CA VAL A 103 -14.71 -1.08 1.54
C VAL A 103 -15.09 -0.09 0.45
N ILE A 104 -16.05 -0.46 -0.39
CA ILE A 104 -16.54 0.35 -1.50
C ILE A 104 -18.06 0.49 -1.37
N GLU A 105 -18.54 1.73 -1.45
CA GLU A 105 -19.96 2.11 -1.32
C GLU A 105 -20.37 3.03 -2.48
N TYR A 106 -21.65 3.01 -2.90
CA TYR A 106 -22.16 3.78 -4.04
C TYR A 106 -23.64 4.18 -3.91
#